data_AF-A0A3T1CF17-F1
#
_entry.id   AF-A0A3T1CF17-F1
#
_cell.length_a   1.000
_cell.length_b   1.000
_cell.length_c   1.000
_cell.angle_alpha   90.00
_cell.angle_beta   90.00
_cell.angle_gamma   90.00
#
_symmetry.space_group_name_H-M   'P 1'
#
loop_
_entity.id
_entity.type
_entity.pdbx_description
1 polymer ?
#
loop_
_entity_poly.entity_id
_entity_poly.type
_entity_poly.pdbx_seq_one_letter_code
_entity_poly.pdbx_strand_id
1 'polypeptide(L)'
;MRKAVLFLLPLLGACATGPVPGSTPPARQTPSAPPPQDVRVAPSTQEFRAPRVMNVPGLEGVIGRTETALANLFGAPRLNVTEGDAKKLQFAGEACVLDVYLYPLRPGGEPSATYVDARRASDGLDVDRAACVRALRR
;
A
#
# COMPACT_ATOMS: atom_id res chain seq x y z
N MET A 1 13.03 -56.30 23.61
CA MET A 1 11.95 -56.88 22.76
C MET A 1 10.65 -56.24 23.25
N ARG A 2 9.82 -55.53 22.49
CA ARG A 2 9.29 -55.73 21.14
C ARG A 2 9.10 -54.35 20.46
N LYS A 3 9.40 -54.32 19.15
CA LYS A 3 9.02 -53.26 18.21
C LYS A 3 7.50 -53.25 18.04
N ALA A 4 6.91 -52.07 17.92
CA ALA A 4 5.67 -51.88 17.18
C ALA A 4 5.80 -50.59 16.35
N VAL A 5 6.02 -50.81 15.04
CA VAL A 5 5.86 -49.85 13.95
C VAL A 5 4.39 -49.93 13.50
N LEU A 6 3.94 -48.95 12.71
CA LEU A 6 2.69 -48.84 11.92
C LEU A 6 1.65 -47.90 12.58
N PHE A 7 1.01 -46.94 11.90
CA PHE A 7 1.00 -46.57 10.49
C PHE A 7 0.51 -45.12 10.38
N LEU A 8 1.12 -44.33 9.49
CA LEU A 8 0.62 -43.05 9.01
C LEU A 8 -0.67 -43.30 8.21
N LEU A 9 -1.78 -42.65 8.56
CA LEU A 9 -3.01 -42.62 7.75
C LEU A 9 -3.17 -41.19 7.17
N PRO A 10 -2.99 -40.99 5.86
CA PRO A 10 -3.37 -39.74 5.22
C PRO A 10 -4.88 -39.77 4.97
N LEU A 11 -5.63 -38.92 5.65
CA LEU A 11 -7.03 -38.67 5.29
C LEU A 11 -7.05 -37.79 4.03
N LEU A 12 -7.14 -38.42 2.85
CA LEU A 12 -7.57 -37.75 1.64
C LEU A 12 -9.08 -37.54 1.70
N GLY A 13 -9.50 -36.32 2.04
CA GLY A 13 -10.88 -35.87 1.86
C GLY A 13 -11.16 -35.62 0.37
N ALA A 14 -11.85 -36.54 -0.28
CA ALA A 14 -12.37 -36.37 -1.63
C ALA A 14 -13.66 -35.52 -1.58
N CYS A 15 -13.62 -34.31 -2.12
CA CYS A 15 -14.83 -33.56 -2.44
C CYS A 15 -15.47 -34.16 -3.70
N ALA A 16 -16.52 -34.96 -3.54
CA ALA A 16 -17.37 -35.40 -4.64
C ALA A 16 -18.51 -34.40 -4.83
N THR A 17 -18.48 -33.61 -5.91
CA THR A 17 -19.62 -32.82 -6.38
C THR A 17 -20.53 -33.70 -7.24
N GLY A 18 -21.70 -34.07 -6.71
CA GLY A 18 -22.75 -34.73 -7.49
C GLY A 18 -23.55 -33.74 -8.34
N PRO A 19 -24.19 -34.18 -9.45
CA PRO A 19 -25.02 -33.30 -10.26
C PRO A 19 -26.37 -33.06 -9.57
N VAL A 20 -26.77 -31.80 -9.46
CA VAL A 20 -28.08 -31.38 -8.93
C VAL A 20 -29.08 -31.37 -10.09
N PRO A 21 -30.23 -32.08 -10.02
CA PRO A 21 -31.24 -32.02 -11.06
C PRO A 21 -32.06 -30.73 -10.96
N GLY A 22 -32.12 -29.99 -12.07
CA GLY A 22 -33.30 -29.23 -12.49
C GLY A 22 -33.75 -28.07 -11.60
N SER A 23 -33.03 -26.95 -11.65
CA SER A 23 -33.60 -25.63 -11.33
C SER A 23 -33.59 -24.77 -12.59
N THR A 24 -34.76 -24.54 -13.17
CA THR A 24 -34.95 -23.59 -14.29
C THR A 24 -34.49 -22.21 -13.82
N PRO A 25 -33.50 -21.57 -14.47
CA PRO A 25 -33.09 -20.23 -14.08
C PRO A 25 -34.25 -19.26 -14.31
N PRO A 26 -34.54 -18.32 -13.37
CA PRO A 26 -35.45 -17.24 -13.66
C PRO A 26 -34.90 -16.45 -14.86
N ALA A 27 -35.80 -16.03 -15.76
CA ALA A 27 -35.45 -15.24 -16.94
C ALA A 27 -34.59 -14.05 -16.51
N ARG A 28 -33.37 -13.98 -17.07
CA ARG A 28 -32.41 -12.92 -16.77
C ARG A 28 -32.97 -11.61 -17.31
N GLN A 29 -33.46 -10.76 -16.41
CA GLN A 29 -33.79 -9.39 -16.74
C GLN A 29 -32.49 -8.72 -17.20
N THR A 30 -32.42 -8.36 -18.48
CA THR A 30 -31.33 -7.54 -19.01
C THR A 30 -31.37 -6.19 -18.29
N PRO A 31 -30.30 -5.78 -17.58
CA PRO A 31 -30.20 -4.43 -17.06
C PRO A 31 -30.34 -3.46 -18.24
N SER A 32 -31.29 -2.52 -18.16
CA SER A 32 -31.36 -1.42 -19.11
C SER A 32 -30.04 -0.65 -19.02
N ALA A 33 -29.37 -0.45 -20.16
CA ALA A 33 -28.12 0.28 -20.20
C ALA A 33 -28.35 1.70 -19.62
N PRO A 34 -27.52 2.17 -18.68
CA PRO A 34 -27.62 3.54 -18.21
C PRO A 34 -27.48 4.51 -19.39
N PRO A 35 -28.21 5.64 -19.39
CA PRO A 35 -28.14 6.61 -20.47
C PRO A 35 -26.68 7.04 -20.70
N PRO A 36 -26.29 7.37 -21.95
CA PRO A 36 -24.93 7.81 -22.25
C PRO A 36 -24.55 8.97 -21.33
N GLN A 37 -23.56 8.75 -20.48
CA GLN A 37 -22.98 9.84 -19.71
C GLN A 37 -21.93 10.51 -20.58
N ASP A 38 -22.14 11.76 -20.94
CA ASP A 38 -21.08 12.59 -21.50
C ASP A 38 -20.00 12.76 -20.43
N VAL A 39 -18.92 12.00 -20.58
CA VAL A 39 -17.74 12.12 -19.72
C VAL A 39 -17.09 13.46 -20.01
N ARG A 40 -17.51 14.50 -19.29
CA ARG A 40 -16.84 15.81 -19.35
C ARG A 40 -15.50 15.69 -18.63
N VAL A 41 -14.45 15.47 -19.41
CA VAL A 41 -13.07 15.47 -18.90
C VAL A 41 -12.81 16.83 -18.25
N ALA A 42 -12.41 16.82 -16.97
CA ALA A 42 -12.03 18.03 -16.27
C ALA A 42 -10.81 18.67 -17.00
N PRO A 43 -10.78 20.01 -17.19
CA PRO A 43 -9.61 20.67 -17.75
C PRO A 43 -8.38 20.40 -16.89
N SER A 44 -7.37 19.74 -17.45
CA SER A 44 -6.06 19.60 -16.81
C SER A 44 -5.23 20.83 -17.13
N THR A 45 -5.21 21.81 -16.23
CA THR A 45 -4.20 22.86 -16.28
C THR A 45 -2.85 22.22 -15.94
N GLN A 46 -1.85 22.31 -16.82
CA GLN A 46 -0.46 21.84 -16.57
C GLN A 46 0.29 22.73 -15.56
N GLU A 47 -0.44 23.32 -14.61
CA GLU A 47 0.11 24.24 -13.64
C GLU A 47 0.71 23.45 -12.48
N PHE A 48 1.85 23.92 -11.99
CA PHE A 48 2.49 23.35 -10.82
C PHE A 48 1.58 23.46 -9.60
N ARG A 49 1.27 22.31 -8.98
CA ARG A 49 0.53 22.24 -7.73
C ARG A 49 1.51 22.04 -6.57
N ALA A 50 1.69 23.08 -5.76
CA ALA A 50 2.50 22.97 -4.56
C ALA A 50 1.90 21.92 -3.58
N PRO A 51 2.73 21.03 -3.01
CA PRO A 51 2.26 20.03 -2.06
C PRO A 51 1.90 20.65 -0.71
N ARG A 52 0.98 20.01 0.01
CA ARG A 52 0.76 20.33 1.43
C ARG A 52 1.84 19.64 2.25
N VAL A 53 2.59 20.41 3.02
CA VAL A 53 3.64 19.87 3.90
C VAL A 53 3.01 19.49 5.24
N MET A 54 3.15 18.22 5.62
CA MET A 54 2.73 17.72 6.92
C MET A 54 3.58 18.35 8.03
N ASN A 55 2.92 18.83 9.07
CA ASN A 55 3.56 19.32 10.28
C ASN A 55 2.95 18.59 11.49
N VAL A 56 3.58 17.49 11.89
CA VAL A 56 3.16 16.65 13.02
C VAL A 56 4.37 16.44 13.93
N PRO A 57 4.22 16.58 15.26
CA PRO A 57 5.33 16.38 16.20
C PRO A 57 6.01 15.03 16.03
N GLY A 58 7.35 15.03 16.06
CA GLY A 58 8.16 13.82 15.95
C GLY A 58 8.50 13.43 14.50
N LEU A 59 8.09 14.21 13.51
CA LEU A 59 8.44 14.01 12.09
C LEU A 59 9.47 15.03 11.56
N GLU A 60 10.01 15.89 12.40
CA GLU A 60 10.98 16.95 12.05
C GLU A 60 12.27 16.36 11.45
N GLY A 61 12.59 15.12 11.78
CA GLY A 61 13.72 14.40 11.21
C GLY A 61 13.48 13.82 9.81
N VAL A 62 12.22 13.79 9.33
CA VAL A 62 11.78 13.11 8.11
C VAL A 62 11.23 14.10 7.08
N ILE A 63 10.31 14.97 7.49
CA ILE A 63 9.74 15.97 6.60
C ILE A 63 10.84 16.93 6.10
N GLY A 64 10.82 17.24 4.81
CA GLY A 64 11.83 18.04 4.11
C GLY A 64 13.09 17.27 3.71
N ARG A 65 13.24 15.98 4.08
CA ARG A 65 14.41 15.18 3.68
C ARG A 65 14.28 14.68 2.23
N THR A 66 15.42 14.64 1.54
CA THR A 66 15.55 13.99 0.24
C THR A 66 15.58 12.47 0.38
N GLU A 67 15.45 11.76 -0.75
CA GLU A 67 15.56 10.30 -0.78
C GLU A 67 16.85 9.77 -0.15
N THR A 68 18.00 10.34 -0.55
CA THR A 68 19.31 9.93 0.01
C THR A 68 19.37 10.16 1.52
N ALA A 69 18.84 11.28 2.01
CA ALA A 69 18.80 11.54 3.44
C ALA A 69 17.89 10.56 4.19
N LEU A 70 16.75 10.17 3.62
CA LEU A 70 15.87 9.16 4.21
C LEU A 70 16.53 7.77 4.19
N ALA A 71 17.24 7.43 3.11
CA ALA A 71 17.98 6.19 3.02
C ALA A 71 19.11 6.11 4.06
N ASN A 72 19.76 7.23 4.38
CA ASN A 72 20.75 7.30 5.46
C ASN A 72 20.11 7.11 6.86
N LEU A 73 18.83 7.48 7.04
CA LEU A 73 18.13 7.32 8.32
C LEU A 73 17.56 5.91 8.53
N PHE A 74 17.05 5.29 7.47
CA PHE A 74 16.25 4.05 7.56
C PHE A 74 16.87 2.86 6.81
N GLY A 75 17.99 3.06 6.11
CA GLY A 75 18.56 2.11 5.15
C GLY A 75 17.90 2.20 3.77
N ALA A 76 18.26 1.29 2.86
CA ALA A 76 17.67 1.28 1.52
C ALA A 76 16.14 1.03 1.58
N PRO A 77 15.32 1.83 0.87
CA PRO A 77 13.88 1.60 0.82
C PRO A 77 13.58 0.29 0.10
N ARG A 78 12.57 -0.45 0.58
CA ARG A 78 12.10 -1.68 -0.09
C ARG A 78 11.26 -1.40 -1.32
N LEU A 79 10.65 -0.22 -1.39
CA LEU A 79 9.91 0.28 -2.54
C LEU A 79 10.41 1.70 -2.85
N ASN A 80 10.69 1.96 -4.12
CA ASN A 80 11.02 3.29 -4.62
C ASN A 80 10.34 3.47 -5.97
N VAL A 81 9.23 4.21 -5.98
CA VAL A 81 8.39 4.42 -7.16
C VAL A 81 8.43 5.89 -7.53
N THR A 82 8.62 6.19 -8.81
CA THR A 82 8.56 7.55 -9.36
C THR A 82 7.28 7.71 -10.17
N GLU A 83 6.52 8.76 -9.88
CA GLU A 83 5.25 9.08 -10.53
C GLU A 83 5.26 10.56 -10.95
N GLY A 84 5.58 10.82 -12.22
CA GLY A 84 5.80 12.19 -12.68
C GLY A 84 7.00 12.83 -11.97
N ASP A 85 6.76 13.94 -11.28
CA ASP A 85 7.77 14.64 -10.46
C ASP A 85 7.77 14.18 -8.99
N ALA A 86 6.89 13.25 -8.61
CA ALA A 86 6.79 12.71 -7.26
C ALA A 86 7.57 11.41 -7.08
N LYS A 87 7.91 11.09 -5.83
CA LYS A 87 8.40 9.76 -5.43
C LYS A 87 7.66 9.21 -4.23
N LYS A 88 7.45 7.90 -4.22
CA LYS A 88 7.01 7.13 -3.07
C LYS A 88 8.10 6.17 -2.63
N LEU A 89 8.55 6.33 -1.40
CA LEU A 89 9.47 5.41 -0.74
C LEU A 89 8.71 4.57 0.29
N GLN A 90 9.10 3.31 0.46
CA GLN A 90 8.62 2.47 1.56
C GLN A 90 9.77 1.90 2.35
N PHE A 91 9.69 2.04 3.65
CA PHE A 91 10.56 1.40 4.62
C PHE A 91 9.72 0.48 5.49
N ALA A 92 10.30 -0.62 5.96
CA ALA A 92 9.60 -1.48 6.90
C ALA A 92 10.57 -2.17 7.83
N GLY A 93 10.06 -2.46 9.02
CA GLY A 93 10.69 -3.26 10.06
C GLY A 93 9.61 -4.03 10.81
N GLU A 94 10.02 -4.71 11.88
CA GLU A 94 9.11 -5.55 12.68
C GLU A 94 7.91 -4.76 13.21
N ALA A 95 8.11 -3.50 13.61
CA ALA A 95 7.06 -2.70 14.25
C ALA A 95 6.02 -2.14 13.27
N CYS A 96 6.42 -1.77 12.06
CA CYS A 96 5.56 -1.03 11.13
C CYS A 96 6.15 -0.96 9.70
N VAL A 97 5.30 -0.52 8.77
CA VAL A 97 5.64 -0.06 7.43
C VAL A 97 5.44 1.45 7.38
N LEU A 98 6.45 2.18 6.89
CA LEU A 98 6.43 3.62 6.67
C LEU A 98 6.47 3.92 5.18
N ASP A 99 5.42 4.53 4.65
CA ASP A 99 5.43 5.12 3.32
C ASP A 99 5.79 6.60 3.44
N VAL A 100 6.75 7.07 2.65
CA VAL A 100 7.18 8.47 2.59
C VAL A 100 6.94 8.99 1.19
N TYR A 101 6.21 10.09 1.10
CA TYR A 101 5.82 10.73 -0.16
C TYR A 101 6.62 12.01 -0.36
N LEU A 102 7.40 12.02 -1.43
CA LEU A 102 8.28 13.11 -1.80
C LEU A 102 7.67 13.86 -2.98
N TYR A 103 7.56 15.17 -2.84
CA TYR A 103 7.11 16.07 -3.89
C TYR A 103 8.09 17.25 -3.99
N PRO A 104 8.26 17.84 -5.19
CA PRO A 104 9.02 19.07 -5.33
C PRO A 104 8.24 20.25 -4.74
N LEU A 105 8.93 21.15 -4.04
CA LEU A 105 8.30 22.35 -3.45
C LEU A 105 8.21 23.53 -4.44
N ARG A 106 8.87 23.40 -5.59
CA ARG A 106 8.90 24.36 -6.69
C ARG A 106 9.05 23.62 -8.02
N PRO A 107 8.64 24.19 -9.16
CA PRO A 107 8.79 23.55 -10.46
C PRO A 107 10.24 23.10 -10.72
N GLY A 108 10.42 21.83 -11.10
CA GLY A 108 11.74 21.24 -11.38
C GLY A 108 12.68 21.10 -10.17
N GLY A 109 12.18 21.34 -8.95
CA GLY A 109 12.96 21.14 -7.72
C GLY A 109 13.21 19.67 -7.42
N GLU A 110 14.21 19.39 -6.58
CA GLU A 110 14.42 18.05 -6.05
C GLU A 110 13.25 17.66 -5.13
N PRO A 111 12.64 16.47 -5.30
CA PRO A 111 11.57 16.01 -4.43
C PRO A 111 12.05 15.81 -2.99
N SER A 112 11.27 16.31 -2.03
CA SER A 112 11.53 16.16 -0.60
C SER A 112 10.29 15.64 0.11
N ALA A 113 10.47 14.95 1.24
CA ALA A 113 9.37 14.36 1.99
C ALA A 113 8.40 15.45 2.45
N THR A 114 7.13 15.32 2.08
CA THR A 114 6.09 16.26 2.49
C THR A 114 4.95 15.57 3.24
N TYR A 115 4.83 14.26 3.12
CA TYR A 115 3.81 13.46 3.79
C TYR A 115 4.36 12.08 4.14
N VAL A 116 3.90 11.53 5.27
CA VAL A 116 4.21 10.15 5.65
C VAL A 116 2.95 9.43 6.08
N ASP A 117 2.90 8.14 5.78
CA ASP A 117 1.90 7.23 6.32
C ASP A 117 2.57 6.06 7.02
N ALA A 118 1.95 5.58 8.10
CA ALA A 118 2.50 4.52 8.92
C ALA A 118 1.40 3.51 9.24
N ARG A 119 1.67 2.25 8.92
CA ARG A 119 0.74 1.14 9.14
C ARG A 119 1.43 -0.07 9.73
N ARG A 120 0.64 -0.92 10.38
CA ARG A 120 1.09 -2.24 10.81
C ARG A 120 1.13 -3.19 9.62
N ALA A 121 2.20 -3.97 9.50
CA ALA A 121 2.43 -4.85 8.36
C ALA A 121 1.39 -6.00 8.26
N SER A 122 0.83 -6.45 9.39
CA SER A 122 -0.04 -7.62 9.45
C SER A 122 -1.45 -7.39 8.92
N ASP A 123 -2.03 -6.22 9.19
CA ASP A 123 -3.45 -5.90 8.93
C ASP A 123 -3.65 -4.56 8.23
N GLY A 124 -2.58 -3.80 8.00
CA GLY A 124 -2.63 -2.51 7.31
C GLY A 124 -3.27 -1.39 8.13
N LEU A 125 -3.57 -1.60 9.41
CA LEU A 125 -4.15 -0.56 10.26
C LEU A 125 -3.12 0.54 10.56
N ASP A 126 -3.62 1.77 10.63
CA ASP A 126 -2.81 2.95 10.97
C ASP A 126 -2.13 2.77 12.32
N VAL A 127 -0.87 3.17 12.38
CA VAL A 127 -0.09 3.27 13.63
C VAL A 127 0.47 4.67 13.81
N ASP A 128 0.95 4.98 15.01
CA ASP A 128 1.58 6.27 15.27
C ASP A 128 2.81 6.48 14.37
N ARG A 129 2.76 7.56 13.58
CA ARG A 129 3.80 7.89 12.57
C ARG A 129 5.15 8.15 13.24
N ALA A 130 5.16 8.90 14.35
CA ALA A 130 6.38 9.23 15.05
C ALA A 130 7.02 7.99 15.71
N ALA A 131 6.22 7.09 16.28
CA ALA A 131 6.68 5.80 16.80
C ALA A 131 7.27 4.93 15.69
N CYS A 132 6.61 4.86 14.54
CA CYS A 132 7.11 4.11 13.41
C CYS A 132 8.46 4.66 12.90
N VAL A 133 8.58 5.99 12.76
CA VAL A 133 9.84 6.65 12.41
C VAL A 133 10.94 6.33 13.40
N ARG A 134 10.68 6.37 14.72
CA ARG A 134 11.68 6.01 15.73
C ARG A 134 12.10 4.54 15.62
N ALA A 135 11.14 3.64 15.39
CA ALA A 135 11.39 2.20 15.30
C ALA A 135 12.20 1.79 14.06
N LEU A 136 12.15 2.59 12.98
CA LEU A 136 12.85 2.29 11.72
C LEU A 136 14.26 2.89 11.62
N ARG A 137 14.64 3.78 12.55
CA ARG A 137 15.99 4.39 12.54
C ARG A 137 17.06 3.32 12.73
N ARG A 138 18.14 3.46 11.97
CA ARG A 138 19.34 2.62 12.07
C ARG A 138 20.48 3.32 12.78
#